data_AF-A0A9E5FZT6-F1
#
_entry.id   AF-A0A9E5FZT6-F1
#
_cell.length_a   1.000
_cell.length_b   1.000
_cell.length_c   1.000
_cell.angle_alpha   90.00
_cell.angle_beta   90.00
_cell.angle_gamma   90.00
#
_symmetry.space_group_name_H-M   'P 1'
#
loop_
_entity.id
_entity.type
_entity.pdbx_description
1 polymer ?
#
loop_
_entity_poly.entity_id
_entity_poly.type
_entity_poly.pdbx_seq_one_letter_code
_entity_poly.pdbx_strand_id
1 'polypeptide(L)'
;MGAGSERENEQLARNIRELQAAGDRELRLDHLRIRLRLQHEEDEAAGANDQTGTKLAMHGNILVAGAQNDDVQGRINAGSALVFTRLEGIWDVAARVTAPVPAASAQFGSAVAVFDGDNADWLVVGAPTQASGATTAVAGNGAAYVMKSIDNGTTWSVDSALLPRADNINNNFGYSVALSHSEPPQVLVGAPGYDTAIPSIDDPTIYRQIINAGAGFTFVKSGSTWKIRGTGDISGDLWGPSIAASINLGRSVAIAPTNGAFSIVSAETPTGGLGSAYPFEYRSAEVGTGDDNVSGPAWGVLDSNGHPVVGGGTPGTGSGGTGGGIAGGGAPSGGITSGPGAITLPLLPIIKNWGIIKGSAVALSGNNVSIMQTDGKQVGNKPSFGKLGKLPAGARYVGCGDMNGDMSGDVLFVDDHEVLRYWKRDAKKVLEVMTIDTLPVGFDAIT
;
A
#
# COMPACT_ATOMS: atom_id res chain seq x y z
N MET A 1 -49.40 -43.51 -8.77
CA MET A 1 -48.50 -42.61 -9.53
C MET A 1 -47.13 -42.37 -8.87
N GLY A 2 -46.80 -42.97 -7.71
CA GLY A 2 -45.56 -42.63 -6.97
C GLY A 2 -44.26 -43.39 -7.34
N ALA A 3 -44.34 -44.53 -8.02
CA ALA A 3 -43.16 -45.37 -8.28
C ALA A 3 -42.28 -44.88 -9.46
N GLY A 4 -42.80 -44.00 -10.32
CA GLY A 4 -42.05 -43.41 -11.43
C GLY A 4 -41.12 -42.28 -10.98
N SER A 5 -41.60 -41.43 -10.08
CA SER A 5 -40.85 -40.26 -9.57
C SER A 5 -39.68 -40.63 -8.65
N GLU A 6 -39.79 -41.73 -7.88
CA GLU A 6 -38.67 -42.21 -7.05
C GLU A 6 -37.50 -42.73 -7.89
N ARG A 7 -37.78 -43.46 -8.99
CA ARG A 7 -36.74 -43.97 -9.90
C ARG A 7 -36.03 -42.86 -10.66
N GLU A 8 -36.76 -41.81 -11.06
CA GLU A 8 -36.17 -40.62 -11.69
C GLU A 8 -35.29 -39.83 -10.71
N ASN A 9 -35.71 -39.69 -9.46
CA ASN A 9 -34.91 -39.01 -8.42
C ASN A 9 -33.64 -39.78 -8.06
N GLU A 10 -33.69 -41.11 -7.99
CA GLU A 10 -32.49 -41.94 -7.77
C GLU A 10 -31.52 -41.89 -8.96
N GLN A 11 -32.04 -41.80 -10.19
CA GLN A 11 -31.21 -41.65 -11.38
C GLN A 11 -30.53 -40.27 -11.42
N LEU A 12 -31.26 -39.21 -11.08
CA LEU A 12 -30.70 -37.85 -11.00
C LEU A 12 -29.61 -37.75 -9.92
N ALA A 13 -29.85 -38.35 -8.75
CA ALA A 13 -28.86 -38.37 -7.67
C ALA A 13 -27.59 -39.15 -8.04
N ARG A 14 -27.71 -40.23 -8.83
CA ARG A 14 -26.56 -40.95 -9.37
C ARG A 14 -25.78 -40.11 -10.38
N ASN A 15 -26.48 -39.49 -11.32
CA ASN A 15 -25.85 -38.63 -12.33
C ASN A 15 -25.10 -37.45 -11.67
N ILE A 16 -25.67 -36.84 -10.63
CA ILE A 16 -25.01 -35.77 -9.86
C ILE A 16 -23.73 -36.27 -9.19
N ARG A 17 -23.75 -37.44 -8.55
CA ARG A 17 -22.55 -38.02 -7.92
C ARG A 17 -21.46 -38.38 -8.93
N GLU A 18 -21.85 -38.89 -10.09
CA GLU A 18 -20.91 -39.20 -11.18
C GLU A 18 -20.28 -37.94 -11.76
N LEU A 19 -21.05 -36.86 -11.94
CA LEU A 19 -20.55 -35.56 -12.38
C LEU A 19 -19.62 -34.92 -11.34
N GLN A 20 -19.95 -35.00 -10.04
CA GLN A 20 -19.07 -34.54 -8.96
C GLN A 20 -17.76 -35.33 -8.92
N ALA A 21 -17.83 -36.66 -9.00
CA ALA A 21 -16.64 -37.51 -9.00
C ALA A 21 -15.80 -37.40 -10.28
N ALA A 22 -16.37 -36.92 -11.39
CA ALA A 22 -15.64 -36.59 -12.61
C ALA A 22 -14.91 -35.24 -12.46
N GLY A 23 -15.58 -34.21 -11.92
CA GLY A 23 -14.96 -32.92 -11.61
C GLY A 23 -13.77 -33.04 -10.66
N ASP A 24 -13.91 -33.83 -9.59
CA ASP A 24 -12.82 -34.06 -8.62
C ASP A 24 -11.61 -34.78 -9.23
N ARG A 25 -11.83 -35.65 -10.24
CA ARG A 25 -10.74 -36.32 -10.96
C ARG A 25 -10.01 -35.38 -11.91
N GLU A 26 -10.74 -34.51 -12.59
CA GLU A 26 -10.16 -33.52 -13.49
C GLU A 26 -9.31 -32.51 -12.71
N LEU A 27 -9.81 -32.01 -11.58
CA LEU A 27 -9.05 -31.17 -10.64
C LEU A 27 -7.78 -31.86 -10.13
N ARG A 28 -7.86 -33.15 -9.74
CA ARG A 28 -6.67 -33.92 -9.33
C ARG A 28 -5.66 -34.10 -10.45
N LEU A 29 -6.12 -34.33 -11.68
CA LEU A 29 -5.26 -34.46 -12.85
C LEU A 29 -4.58 -33.15 -13.21
N ASP A 30 -5.27 -32.02 -13.09
CA ASP A 30 -4.69 -30.69 -13.30
C ASP A 30 -3.68 -30.34 -12.20
N HIS A 31 -3.96 -30.63 -10.93
CA HIS A 31 -2.95 -30.52 -9.86
C HIS A 31 -1.73 -31.41 -10.10
N LEU A 32 -1.92 -32.63 -10.63
CA LEU A 32 -0.81 -33.53 -10.99
C LEU A 32 -0.01 -33.01 -12.19
N ARG A 33 -0.68 -32.44 -13.21
CA ARG A 33 -0.03 -31.82 -14.37
C ARG A 33 0.78 -30.58 -13.96
N ILE A 34 0.23 -29.75 -13.08
CA ILE A 34 0.92 -28.59 -12.52
C ILE A 34 2.14 -29.03 -11.70
N ARG A 35 1.97 -30.01 -10.80
CA ARG A 35 3.10 -30.59 -10.05
C ARG A 35 4.17 -31.14 -10.97
N LEU A 36 3.82 -31.89 -12.02
CA LEU A 36 4.79 -32.41 -12.98
C LEU A 36 5.49 -31.29 -13.76
N ARG A 37 4.77 -30.24 -14.14
CA ARG A 37 5.32 -29.08 -14.86
C ARG A 37 6.32 -28.31 -13.98
N LEU A 38 5.96 -28.06 -12.72
CA LEU A 38 6.85 -27.40 -11.77
C LEU A 38 8.06 -28.26 -11.42
N GLN A 39 7.90 -29.59 -11.32
CA GLN A 39 9.04 -30.50 -11.14
C GLN A 39 10.05 -30.44 -12.29
N HIS A 40 9.60 -30.12 -13.51
CA HIS A 40 10.48 -29.91 -14.66
C HIS A 40 11.10 -28.50 -14.68
N GLU A 41 10.42 -27.50 -14.13
CA GLU A 41 10.97 -26.14 -13.95
C GLU A 41 11.93 -26.06 -12.74
N GLU A 42 11.77 -26.93 -11.74
CA GLU A 42 12.65 -27.13 -10.57
C GLU A 42 14.01 -27.76 -10.93
N ASP A 43 14.18 -28.31 -12.15
CA ASP A 43 15.48 -28.78 -12.65
C ASP A 43 16.48 -27.61 -12.87
N GLU A 44 16.01 -26.35 -12.90
CA GLU A 44 16.83 -25.18 -12.56
C GLU A 44 16.68 -24.91 -11.05
N ALA A 45 17.53 -25.60 -10.27
CA ALA A 45 17.49 -25.66 -8.82
C ALA A 45 17.17 -24.30 -8.16
N ALA A 46 16.13 -24.27 -7.32
CA ALA A 46 15.99 -23.26 -6.27
C ALA A 46 17.29 -23.25 -5.45
N GLY A 47 18.16 -22.30 -5.77
CA GLY A 47 19.50 -22.19 -5.24
C GLY A 47 19.46 -21.91 -3.75
N ALA A 48 20.52 -22.30 -3.05
CA ALA A 48 20.72 -21.80 -1.70
C ALA A 48 20.85 -20.26 -1.77
N ASN A 49 20.00 -19.54 -1.02
CA ASN A 49 19.94 -18.06 -0.89
C ASN A 49 19.08 -17.27 -1.90
N ASP A 50 18.12 -17.91 -2.58
CA ASP A 50 17.19 -17.23 -3.51
C ASP A 50 16.20 -16.26 -2.81
N GLN A 51 16.24 -16.21 -1.47
CA GLN A 51 15.43 -15.34 -0.62
C GLN A 51 13.91 -15.52 -0.82
N THR A 52 13.49 -16.73 -1.20
CA THR A 52 12.09 -17.12 -1.29
C THR A 52 11.37 -16.87 0.03
N GLY A 53 10.24 -16.17 -0.02
CA GLY A 53 9.40 -15.88 1.15
C GLY A 53 9.84 -14.66 1.96
N THR A 54 10.86 -13.92 1.53
CA THR A 54 11.22 -12.62 2.14
C THR A 54 10.24 -11.50 1.81
N LYS A 55 9.35 -11.74 0.83
CA LYS A 55 8.25 -10.87 0.42
C LYS A 55 7.03 -11.76 0.21
N LEU A 56 5.94 -11.42 0.88
CA LEU A 56 4.70 -12.19 0.86
C LEU A 56 3.53 -11.27 0.60
N ALA A 57 2.58 -11.75 -0.19
CA ALA A 57 1.27 -11.14 -0.34
C ALA A 57 0.21 -12.24 -0.38
N MET A 58 -0.96 -11.95 0.16
CA MET A 58 -2.09 -12.88 0.14
C MET A 58 -3.39 -12.11 0.03
N HIS A 59 -4.28 -12.61 -0.83
CA HIS A 59 -5.67 -12.19 -0.89
C HIS A 59 -6.52 -13.39 -1.30
N GLY A 60 -7.64 -13.61 -0.61
CA GLY A 60 -8.51 -14.75 -0.87
C GLY A 60 -7.76 -16.08 -0.83
N ASN A 61 -7.83 -16.83 -1.94
CA ASN A 61 -7.19 -18.15 -2.10
C ASN A 61 -5.85 -18.10 -2.82
N ILE A 62 -5.24 -16.91 -2.97
CA ILE A 62 -3.94 -16.74 -3.63
C ILE A 62 -2.92 -16.20 -2.63
N LEU A 63 -1.78 -16.88 -2.54
CA LEU A 63 -0.60 -16.45 -1.79
C LEU A 63 0.59 -16.37 -2.74
N VAL A 64 1.39 -15.32 -2.64
CA VAL A 64 2.56 -15.12 -3.47
C VAL A 64 3.79 -14.93 -2.61
N ALA A 65 4.85 -15.67 -2.91
CA ALA A 65 6.14 -15.56 -2.27
C ALA A 65 7.18 -15.11 -3.30
N GLY A 66 7.79 -13.94 -3.08
CA GLY A 66 8.89 -13.45 -3.89
C GLY A 66 10.18 -14.21 -3.63
N ALA A 67 10.93 -14.51 -4.68
CA ALA A 67 12.25 -15.13 -4.67
C ALA A 67 13.22 -14.24 -5.47
N GLN A 68 13.56 -13.09 -4.89
CA GLN A 68 14.27 -12.02 -5.59
C GLN A 68 15.69 -12.35 -6.06
N ASN A 69 16.31 -13.40 -5.52
CA ASN A 69 17.66 -13.83 -5.90
C ASN A 69 17.64 -15.13 -6.71
N ASP A 70 16.47 -15.59 -7.14
CA ASP A 70 16.32 -16.78 -7.98
C ASP A 70 17.03 -16.60 -9.34
N ASP A 71 17.70 -17.65 -9.78
CA ASP A 71 18.37 -17.71 -11.07
C ASP A 71 17.37 -18.16 -12.14
N VAL A 72 17.20 -17.37 -13.20
CA VAL A 72 16.18 -17.62 -14.23
C VAL A 72 16.85 -17.68 -15.59
N GLN A 73 16.71 -18.80 -16.32
CA GLN A 73 17.21 -18.92 -17.69
C GLN A 73 18.72 -18.58 -17.79
N GLY A 74 19.50 -19.04 -16.80
CA GLY A 74 20.93 -18.77 -16.68
C GLY A 74 21.30 -17.33 -16.30
N ARG A 75 20.34 -16.50 -15.85
CA ARG A 75 20.59 -15.14 -15.37
C ARG A 75 20.62 -15.10 -13.85
N ILE A 76 21.79 -14.78 -13.31
CA ILE A 76 22.04 -14.76 -11.86
C ILE A 76 21.19 -13.68 -11.17
N ASN A 77 20.49 -14.03 -10.10
CA ASN A 77 19.62 -13.14 -9.32
C ASN A 77 18.60 -12.36 -10.18
N ALA A 78 18.09 -12.99 -11.25
CA ALA A 78 17.06 -12.36 -12.06
C ALA A 78 15.73 -12.23 -11.30
N GLY A 79 15.47 -13.19 -10.42
CA GLY A 79 14.36 -13.23 -9.51
C GLY A 79 13.09 -13.81 -10.12
N SER A 80 12.25 -14.39 -9.26
CA SER A 80 10.94 -14.93 -9.60
C SER A 80 9.93 -14.64 -8.49
N ALA A 81 8.66 -14.98 -8.71
CA ALA A 81 7.70 -15.13 -7.63
C ALA A 81 6.93 -16.45 -7.78
N LEU A 82 6.78 -17.17 -6.66
CA LEU A 82 5.99 -18.38 -6.57
C LEU A 82 4.56 -18.02 -6.18
N VAL A 83 3.60 -18.50 -6.95
CA VAL A 83 2.17 -18.34 -6.69
C VAL A 83 1.64 -19.65 -6.16
N PHE A 84 0.96 -19.58 -5.03
CA PHE A 84 0.28 -20.67 -4.36
C PHE A 84 -1.22 -20.42 -4.44
N THR A 85 -1.98 -21.46 -4.76
CA THR A 85 -3.45 -21.41 -4.70
C THR A 85 -3.95 -22.38 -3.64
N ARG A 86 -5.07 -22.01 -3.01
CA ARG A 86 -5.72 -22.83 -1.99
C ARG A 86 -6.94 -23.54 -2.56
N LEU A 87 -6.90 -24.86 -2.58
CA LEU A 87 -8.03 -25.71 -2.96
C LEU A 87 -8.36 -26.68 -1.83
N GLU A 88 -9.64 -26.75 -1.44
CA GLU A 88 -10.12 -27.64 -0.37
C GLU A 88 -9.32 -27.53 0.95
N GLY A 89 -8.82 -26.33 1.25
CA GLY A 89 -8.05 -26.05 2.45
C GLY A 89 -6.55 -26.35 2.34
N ILE A 90 -6.08 -26.94 1.23
CA ILE A 90 -4.68 -27.27 0.97
C ILE A 90 -4.06 -26.21 0.06
N TRP A 91 -2.85 -25.76 0.40
CA TRP A 91 -2.05 -24.87 -0.44
C TRP A 91 -1.11 -25.69 -1.30
N ASP A 92 -1.13 -25.45 -2.61
CA ASP A 92 -0.19 -26.03 -3.57
C ASP A 92 0.48 -24.90 -4.37
N VAL A 93 1.72 -25.11 -4.83
CA VAL A 93 2.36 -24.20 -5.79
C VAL A 93 1.62 -24.35 -7.12
N ALA A 94 1.06 -23.24 -7.59
CA ALA A 94 0.26 -23.17 -8.80
C ALA A 94 1.07 -22.68 -10.01
N ALA A 95 1.99 -21.73 -9.78
CA ALA A 95 2.81 -21.14 -10.83
C ALA A 95 4.12 -20.57 -10.29
N ARG A 96 5.14 -20.49 -11.16
CA ARG A 96 6.30 -19.62 -11.00
C ARG A 96 6.24 -18.53 -12.05
N VAL A 97 6.26 -17.27 -11.62
CA VAL A 97 6.25 -16.11 -12.53
C VAL A 97 7.61 -15.45 -12.57
N THR A 98 8.02 -15.03 -13.77
CA THR A 98 9.30 -14.36 -14.03
C THR A 98 9.06 -13.11 -14.88
N ALA A 99 10.05 -12.22 -14.92
CA ALA A 99 10.03 -11.11 -15.87
C ALA A 99 9.96 -11.64 -17.32
N PRO A 100 9.27 -10.94 -18.26
CA PRO A 100 9.24 -11.33 -19.68
C PRO A 100 10.61 -11.43 -20.35
N VAL A 101 11.52 -10.57 -19.92
CA VAL A 101 12.93 -10.58 -20.33
C VAL A 101 13.77 -10.57 -19.06
N PRO A 102 14.09 -11.75 -18.49
CA PRO A 102 14.91 -11.84 -17.28
C PRO A 102 16.29 -11.20 -17.52
N ALA A 103 16.71 -10.36 -16.59
CA ALA A 103 18.03 -9.75 -16.60
C ALA A 103 18.77 -10.10 -15.32
N ALA A 104 20.09 -10.23 -15.40
CA ALA A 104 20.90 -10.53 -14.23
C ALA A 104 20.75 -9.42 -13.18
N SER A 105 20.59 -9.82 -11.92
CA SER A 105 20.39 -8.93 -10.78
C SER A 105 19.17 -8.01 -10.91
N ALA A 106 18.14 -8.36 -11.69
CA ALA A 106 16.91 -7.57 -11.83
C ALA A 106 15.99 -7.62 -10.59
N GLN A 107 16.18 -8.61 -9.73
CA GLN A 107 15.47 -8.77 -8.46
C GLN A 107 13.95 -8.77 -8.61
N PHE A 108 13.44 -9.41 -9.67
CA PHE A 108 12.01 -9.64 -9.83
C PHE A 108 11.50 -10.46 -8.64
N GLY A 109 10.40 -10.02 -8.01
CA GLY A 109 9.89 -10.65 -6.78
C GLY A 109 10.38 -9.98 -5.49
N SER A 110 11.18 -8.91 -5.57
CA SER A 110 11.60 -8.11 -4.40
C SER A 110 10.47 -7.29 -3.78
N ALA A 111 9.33 -7.17 -4.46
CA ALA A 111 8.06 -6.72 -3.90
C ALA A 111 6.92 -7.43 -4.63
N VAL A 112 5.88 -7.85 -3.89
CA VAL A 112 4.71 -8.53 -4.45
C VAL A 112 3.44 -7.98 -3.83
N ALA A 113 2.38 -7.88 -4.62
CA ALA A 113 1.01 -7.59 -4.18
C ALA A 113 0.03 -8.41 -5.00
N VAL A 114 -1.02 -8.93 -4.39
CA VAL A 114 -2.01 -9.78 -5.06
C VAL A 114 -3.43 -9.35 -4.68
N PHE A 115 -4.34 -9.46 -5.64
CA PHE A 115 -5.77 -9.26 -5.46
C PHE A 115 -6.52 -10.36 -6.21
N ASP A 116 -7.07 -11.31 -5.46
CA ASP A 116 -8.10 -12.28 -5.88
C ASP A 116 -9.42 -11.52 -6.08
N GLY A 117 -9.79 -11.30 -7.34
CA GLY A 117 -10.88 -10.40 -7.75
C GLY A 117 -12.02 -11.17 -8.42
N ASP A 118 -13.23 -10.62 -8.35
CA ASP A 118 -14.45 -11.27 -8.84
C ASP A 118 -14.41 -11.62 -10.34
N ASN A 119 -13.81 -10.78 -11.19
CA ASN A 119 -13.69 -11.03 -12.63
C ASN A 119 -12.28 -11.46 -13.04
N ALA A 120 -11.26 -11.11 -12.27
CA ALA A 120 -9.89 -11.53 -12.54
C ALA A 120 -8.96 -11.38 -11.35
N ASP A 121 -7.99 -12.29 -11.27
CA ASP A 121 -6.87 -12.17 -10.35
C ASP A 121 -5.78 -11.27 -10.90
N TRP A 122 -5.26 -10.42 -10.02
CA TRP A 122 -4.20 -9.47 -10.32
C TRP A 122 -3.00 -9.71 -9.42
N LEU A 123 -1.82 -9.69 -10.02
CA LEU A 123 -0.54 -9.78 -9.33
C LEU A 123 0.34 -8.64 -9.82
N VAL A 124 0.96 -7.93 -8.89
CA VAL A 124 2.01 -6.96 -9.21
C VAL A 124 3.31 -7.43 -8.61
N VAL A 125 4.36 -7.47 -9.44
CA VAL A 125 5.70 -7.88 -9.03
C VAL A 125 6.71 -6.79 -9.35
N GLY A 126 7.46 -6.36 -8.33
CA GLY A 126 8.53 -5.39 -8.45
C GLY A 126 9.87 -6.00 -8.90
N ALA A 127 10.60 -5.24 -9.71
CA ALA A 127 11.96 -5.53 -10.19
C ALA A 127 12.79 -4.24 -10.18
N PRO A 128 13.21 -3.74 -8.99
CA PRO A 128 13.77 -2.41 -8.79
C PRO A 128 15.11 -2.18 -9.49
N THR A 129 15.84 -3.23 -9.83
CA THR A 129 17.15 -3.14 -10.48
C THR A 129 17.09 -3.48 -11.96
N GLN A 130 15.91 -3.84 -12.48
CA GLN A 130 15.68 -4.07 -13.90
C GLN A 130 16.12 -2.86 -14.73
N ALA A 131 16.91 -3.12 -15.78
CA ALA A 131 17.15 -2.11 -16.80
C ALA A 131 15.87 -1.93 -17.63
N SER A 132 15.32 -0.73 -17.65
CA SER A 132 13.99 -0.44 -18.20
C SER A 132 13.93 1.00 -18.71
N GLY A 133 12.95 1.30 -19.57
CA GLY A 133 12.67 2.66 -20.01
C GLY A 133 11.70 2.68 -21.19
N ALA A 134 11.03 3.81 -21.40
CA ALA A 134 10.00 3.96 -22.43
C ALA A 134 10.57 3.90 -23.85
N THR A 135 11.79 4.40 -24.04
CA THR A 135 12.48 4.38 -25.35
C THR A 135 13.75 3.53 -25.32
N THR A 136 14.58 3.70 -24.31
CA THR A 136 15.84 2.98 -24.13
C THR A 136 15.96 2.48 -22.71
N ALA A 137 16.45 1.25 -22.53
CA ALA A 137 16.65 0.69 -21.20
C ALA A 137 17.76 1.43 -20.44
N VAL A 138 17.44 1.97 -19.27
CA VAL A 138 18.35 2.63 -18.34
C VAL A 138 18.60 1.71 -17.14
N ALA A 139 19.86 1.50 -16.79
CA ALA A 139 20.25 0.59 -15.71
C ALA A 139 19.70 1.07 -14.35
N GLY A 140 19.11 0.17 -13.58
CA GLY A 140 18.54 0.49 -12.26
C GLY A 140 17.32 1.42 -12.30
N ASN A 141 16.77 1.71 -13.48
CA ASN A 141 15.53 2.48 -13.61
C ASN A 141 14.37 1.75 -12.92
N GLY A 142 14.37 0.41 -12.98
CA GLY A 142 13.43 -0.46 -12.31
C GLY A 142 12.11 -0.59 -13.04
N ALA A 143 11.34 -1.63 -12.73
CA ALA A 143 10.03 -1.88 -13.30
C ALA A 143 9.10 -2.51 -12.26
N ALA A 144 7.80 -2.36 -12.46
CA ALA A 144 6.79 -3.18 -11.80
C ALA A 144 5.90 -3.82 -12.87
N TYR A 145 5.69 -5.13 -12.78
CA TYR A 145 4.94 -5.89 -13.76
C TYR A 145 3.54 -6.17 -13.23
N VAL A 146 2.52 -5.68 -13.95
CA VAL A 146 1.14 -6.06 -13.69
C VAL A 146 0.85 -7.33 -14.48
N MET A 147 0.46 -8.36 -13.76
CA MET A 147 0.11 -9.66 -14.29
C MET A 147 -1.36 -9.92 -14.02
N LYS A 148 -2.02 -10.55 -14.98
CA LYS A 148 -3.41 -10.96 -14.89
C LYS A 148 -3.47 -12.47 -15.07
N SER A 149 -4.16 -13.15 -14.16
CA SER A 149 -4.41 -14.57 -14.36
C SER A 149 -5.44 -14.78 -15.48
N ILE A 150 -5.27 -15.86 -16.25
CA ILE A 150 -6.17 -16.24 -17.34
C ILE A 150 -6.93 -17.55 -17.05
N ASP A 151 -6.73 -18.13 -15.87
CA ASP A 151 -7.17 -19.48 -15.47
C ASP A 151 -7.16 -19.67 -13.94
N ASN A 152 -7.64 -18.67 -13.18
CA ASN A 152 -7.82 -18.75 -11.72
C ASN A 152 -6.52 -19.02 -10.91
N GLY A 153 -5.44 -18.34 -11.27
CA GLY A 153 -4.18 -18.29 -10.53
C GLY A 153 -3.10 -19.28 -10.99
N THR A 154 -3.35 -20.15 -11.98
CA THR A 154 -2.39 -21.17 -12.45
C THR A 154 -1.50 -20.73 -13.62
N THR A 155 -1.95 -19.75 -14.40
CA THR A 155 -1.26 -19.13 -15.52
C THR A 155 -1.41 -17.63 -15.43
N TRP A 156 -0.28 -16.95 -15.55
CA TRP A 156 -0.19 -15.50 -15.44
C TRP A 156 0.37 -14.92 -16.72
N SER A 157 -0.34 -13.94 -17.28
CA SER A 157 0.11 -13.16 -18.44
C SER A 157 0.48 -11.76 -17.99
N VAL A 158 1.54 -11.19 -18.57
CA VAL A 158 1.89 -9.79 -18.30
C VAL A 158 0.91 -8.89 -19.03
N ASP A 159 0.10 -8.17 -18.26
CA ASP A 159 -0.83 -7.17 -18.76
C ASP A 159 -0.09 -5.87 -19.07
N SER A 160 0.88 -5.48 -18.23
CA SER A 160 1.72 -4.31 -18.48
C SER A 160 3.03 -4.31 -17.69
N ALA A 161 4.04 -3.63 -18.23
CA ALA A 161 5.22 -3.20 -17.47
C ALA A 161 5.05 -1.72 -17.14
N LEU A 162 4.98 -1.40 -15.86
CA LEU A 162 4.92 -0.04 -15.34
C LEU A 162 6.34 0.49 -15.17
N LEU A 163 6.51 1.75 -15.56
CA LEU A 163 7.78 2.47 -15.53
C LEU A 163 7.63 3.75 -14.71
N PRO A 164 8.70 4.26 -14.10
CA PRO A 164 8.69 5.60 -13.53
C PRO A 164 8.44 6.63 -14.63
N ARG A 165 8.08 7.85 -14.24
CA ARG A 165 7.76 8.90 -15.19
C ARG A 165 8.97 9.36 -16.01
N ALA A 166 10.13 9.45 -15.37
CA ALA A 166 11.41 9.75 -16.01
C ALA A 166 12.35 8.55 -15.91
N ASP A 167 13.00 8.22 -17.03
CA ASP A 167 13.95 7.11 -17.12
C ASP A 167 15.35 7.56 -16.68
N ASN A 168 15.63 7.43 -15.38
CA ASN A 168 16.90 7.82 -14.78
C ASN A 168 17.63 6.60 -14.21
N ILE A 169 18.95 6.74 -14.07
CA ILE A 169 19.77 5.71 -13.45
C ILE A 169 19.35 5.53 -11.98
N ASN A 170 19.24 4.27 -11.54
CA ASN A 170 18.99 3.93 -10.14
C ASN A 170 17.72 4.53 -9.52
N ASN A 171 16.66 4.77 -10.30
CA ASN A 171 15.36 5.15 -9.74
C ASN A 171 14.82 4.12 -8.73
N ASN A 172 15.22 2.84 -8.89
CA ASN A 172 14.72 1.73 -8.09
C ASN A 172 13.19 1.58 -8.13
N PHE A 173 12.56 1.91 -9.26
CA PHE A 173 11.11 1.80 -9.41
C PHE A 173 10.66 0.34 -9.30
N GLY A 174 9.62 0.08 -8.49
CA GLY A 174 9.21 -1.29 -8.16
C GLY A 174 9.82 -1.81 -6.85
N TYR A 175 10.52 -0.97 -6.09
CA TYR A 175 11.07 -1.35 -4.78
C TYR A 175 9.98 -1.75 -3.78
N SER A 176 8.83 -1.10 -3.85
CA SER A 176 7.65 -1.45 -3.07
C SER A 176 6.40 -1.34 -3.94
N VAL A 177 5.42 -2.22 -3.73
CA VAL A 177 4.18 -2.25 -4.50
C VAL A 177 2.98 -2.51 -3.59
N ALA A 178 1.83 -1.94 -3.94
CA ALA A 178 0.55 -2.21 -3.28
C ALA A 178 -0.61 -2.14 -4.30
N LEU A 179 -1.68 -2.88 -4.04
CA LEU A 179 -2.88 -2.96 -4.89
C LEU A 179 -4.11 -2.52 -4.11
N SER A 180 -5.03 -1.81 -4.76
CA SER A 180 -6.40 -1.68 -4.24
C SER A 180 -7.21 -2.94 -4.58
N HIS A 181 -8.26 -3.20 -3.81
CA HIS A 181 -9.17 -4.32 -3.98
C HIS A 181 -10.42 -3.88 -4.74
N SER A 182 -10.19 -3.24 -5.89
CA SER A 182 -11.20 -2.80 -6.85
C SER A 182 -10.91 -3.42 -8.20
N GLU A 183 -11.89 -3.47 -9.09
CA GLU A 183 -11.68 -3.99 -10.44
C GLU A 183 -11.91 -2.93 -11.53
N PRO A 184 -10.90 -2.64 -12.38
CA PRO A 184 -9.49 -3.03 -12.23
C PRO A 184 -8.85 -2.38 -10.99
N PRO A 185 -7.77 -2.96 -10.44
CA PRO A 185 -7.13 -2.40 -9.26
C PRO A 185 -6.33 -1.14 -9.61
N GLN A 186 -6.11 -0.29 -8.61
CA GLN A 186 -5.08 0.73 -8.65
C GLN A 186 -3.77 0.12 -8.16
N VAL A 187 -2.66 0.48 -8.79
CA VAL A 187 -1.33 -0.05 -8.47
C VAL A 187 -0.48 1.09 -7.93
N LEU A 188 -0.08 1.04 -6.67
CA LEU A 188 0.87 1.99 -6.09
C LEU A 188 2.27 1.38 -6.12
N VAL A 189 3.23 2.10 -6.69
CA VAL A 189 4.63 1.69 -6.82
C VAL A 189 5.56 2.73 -6.21
N GLY A 190 6.49 2.31 -5.37
CA GLY A 190 7.54 3.16 -4.81
C GLY A 190 8.85 3.11 -5.63
N ALA A 191 9.55 4.23 -5.68
CA ALA A 191 10.84 4.41 -6.34
C ALA A 191 11.77 5.27 -5.46
N PRO A 192 12.49 4.68 -4.50
CA PRO A 192 13.29 5.43 -3.52
C PRO A 192 14.46 6.20 -4.12
N GLY A 193 15.00 5.79 -5.26
CA GLY A 193 16.09 6.50 -5.93
C GLY A 193 15.61 7.56 -6.94
N TYR A 194 14.31 7.81 -7.03
CA TYR A 194 13.77 8.73 -8.04
C TYR A 194 14.19 10.19 -7.80
N ASP A 195 14.59 10.86 -8.87
CA ASP A 195 14.84 12.30 -8.87
C ASP A 195 13.49 13.03 -8.95
N THR A 196 13.07 13.62 -7.84
CA THR A 196 11.73 14.16 -7.71
C THR A 196 11.67 15.62 -8.14
N ALA A 197 10.81 15.92 -9.11
CA ALA A 197 10.49 17.27 -9.54
C ALA A 197 9.46 17.89 -8.60
N ILE A 198 9.83 18.95 -7.87
CA ILE A 198 8.90 19.68 -7.01
C ILE A 198 8.62 21.06 -7.61
N PRO A 199 7.35 21.49 -7.71
CA PRO A 199 7.03 22.87 -8.10
C PRO A 199 7.61 23.87 -7.11
N SER A 200 8.12 25.00 -7.61
CA SER A 200 8.52 26.12 -6.76
C SER A 200 7.29 26.68 -6.04
N ILE A 201 7.50 27.14 -4.80
CA ILE A 201 6.44 27.80 -4.03
C ILE A 201 6.03 29.14 -4.66
N ASP A 202 7.00 29.84 -5.28
CA ASP A 202 6.78 31.16 -5.88
C ASP A 202 6.21 31.08 -7.30
N ASP A 203 6.47 29.98 -8.01
CA ASP A 203 5.96 29.73 -9.36
C ASP A 203 5.80 28.21 -9.59
N PRO A 204 4.56 27.68 -9.61
CA PRO A 204 4.32 26.26 -9.75
C PRO A 204 4.60 25.72 -11.16
N THR A 205 4.94 26.58 -12.13
CA THR A 205 5.38 26.18 -13.48
C THR A 205 6.88 25.90 -13.54
N ILE A 206 7.64 26.36 -12.54
CA ILE A 206 9.08 26.12 -12.42
C ILE A 206 9.30 24.95 -11.46
N TYR A 207 10.05 23.96 -11.92
CA TYR A 207 10.34 22.75 -11.14
C TYR A 207 11.78 22.70 -10.68
N ARG A 208 11.97 22.35 -9.40
CA ARG A 208 13.27 22.05 -8.81
C ARG A 208 13.41 20.54 -8.69
N GLN A 209 14.45 19.99 -9.34
CA GLN A 209 14.79 18.58 -9.22
C GLN A 209 15.49 18.31 -7.89
N ILE A 210 15.01 17.33 -7.14
CA ILE A 210 15.64 16.85 -5.91
C ILE A 210 16.21 15.47 -6.17
N ILE A 211 17.53 15.43 -6.23
CA ILE A 211 18.26 14.21 -6.54
C ILE A 211 18.04 13.15 -5.45
N ASN A 212 17.69 11.93 -5.86
CA ASN A 212 17.44 10.77 -5.00
C ASN A 212 16.45 11.04 -3.85
N ALA A 213 15.49 11.94 -4.04
CA ALA A 213 14.49 12.17 -3.00
C ALA A 213 13.49 11.01 -2.91
N GLY A 214 13.27 10.32 -4.02
CA GLY A 214 12.30 9.25 -4.16
C GLY A 214 10.87 9.76 -4.32
N ALA A 215 10.01 8.87 -4.83
CA ALA A 215 8.60 9.13 -5.05
C ALA A 215 7.77 7.85 -4.96
N GLY A 216 6.45 8.01 -4.79
CA GLY A 216 5.46 6.98 -5.10
C GLY A 216 4.65 7.34 -6.34
N PHE A 217 4.13 6.34 -7.04
CA PHE A 217 3.35 6.50 -8.26
C PHE A 217 2.13 5.58 -8.20
N THR A 218 0.93 6.15 -8.26
CA THR A 218 -0.28 5.34 -8.37
C THR A 218 -0.70 5.24 -9.82
N PHE A 219 -0.91 4.04 -10.32
CA PHE A 219 -1.37 3.76 -11.66
C PHE A 219 -2.83 3.35 -11.63
N VAL A 220 -3.56 3.85 -12.62
CA VAL A 220 -4.95 3.48 -12.91
C VAL A 220 -5.02 2.92 -14.33
N LYS A 221 -5.83 1.88 -14.51
CA LYS A 221 -6.10 1.32 -15.83
C LYS A 221 -7.15 2.16 -16.55
N SER A 222 -6.80 2.65 -17.73
CA SER A 222 -7.67 3.41 -18.64
C SER A 222 -7.73 2.68 -19.98
N GLY A 223 -8.82 1.95 -20.22
CA GLY A 223 -8.94 1.04 -21.36
C GLY A 223 -7.92 -0.11 -21.26
N SER A 224 -7.11 -0.29 -22.29
CA SER A 224 -6.02 -1.28 -22.30
C SER A 224 -4.69 -0.76 -21.73
N THR A 225 -4.63 0.51 -21.31
CA THR A 225 -3.38 1.16 -20.89
C THR A 225 -3.37 1.48 -19.41
N TRP A 226 -2.22 1.35 -18.76
CA TRP A 226 -1.98 1.85 -17.41
C TRP A 226 -1.36 3.24 -17.48
N LYS A 227 -1.84 4.16 -16.65
CA LYS A 227 -1.34 5.53 -16.58
C LYS A 227 -1.15 5.93 -15.13
N ILE A 228 -0.12 6.73 -14.86
CA ILE A 228 0.01 7.39 -13.56
C ILE A 228 -1.24 8.25 -13.34
N ARG A 229 -1.85 8.11 -12.16
CA ARG A 229 -3.08 8.78 -11.75
C ARG A 229 -2.78 10.26 -11.49
N GLY A 230 -3.17 11.11 -12.45
CA GLY A 230 -2.91 12.55 -12.45
C GLY A 230 -2.97 13.11 -13.87
N THR A 231 -2.60 14.38 -14.05
CA THR A 231 -2.62 15.12 -15.32
C THR A 231 -1.27 15.79 -15.59
N GLY A 232 -0.69 15.61 -16.77
CA GLY A 232 0.57 16.27 -17.16
C GLY A 232 1.83 15.63 -16.57
N ASP A 233 2.95 16.36 -16.60
CA ASP A 233 4.31 15.82 -16.45
C ASP A 233 4.79 15.62 -15.01
N ILE A 234 4.03 16.03 -14.00
CA ILE A 234 4.39 15.86 -12.58
C ILE A 234 3.17 15.71 -11.66
N SER A 235 1.97 16.00 -12.14
CA SER A 235 0.77 15.84 -11.33
C SER A 235 0.44 14.34 -11.23
N GLY A 236 0.26 13.88 -9.99
CA GLY A 236 0.04 12.47 -9.66
C GLY A 236 1.23 11.74 -9.02
N ASP A 237 2.43 12.33 -9.05
CA ASP A 237 3.57 11.81 -8.31
C ASP A 237 3.38 12.10 -6.82
N LEU A 238 3.65 11.11 -5.97
CA LEU A 238 3.47 11.20 -4.53
C LEU A 238 4.81 11.55 -3.87
N TRP A 239 4.94 12.83 -3.49
CA TRP A 239 6.16 13.40 -2.93
C TRP A 239 5.90 14.22 -1.66
N GLY A 240 6.97 14.49 -0.88
CA GLY A 240 6.88 15.29 0.34
C GLY A 240 7.24 16.78 0.12
N PRO A 241 6.62 17.72 0.84
CA PRO A 241 6.84 19.16 0.64
C PRO A 241 8.13 19.67 1.27
N SER A 242 8.76 18.88 2.14
CA SER A 242 10.02 19.17 2.81
C SER A 242 11.13 18.16 2.48
N ILE A 243 11.08 17.54 1.28
CA ILE A 243 12.04 16.50 0.94
C ILE A 243 13.44 17.10 0.73
N ALA A 244 14.38 16.57 1.51
CA ALA A 244 15.80 16.72 1.26
C ALA A 244 16.24 15.68 0.23
N ALA A 245 17.41 15.87 -0.36
CA ALA A 245 18.04 14.82 -1.15
C ALA A 245 18.23 13.55 -0.29
N SER A 246 18.11 12.37 -0.91
CA SER A 246 18.45 11.08 -0.29
C SER A 246 17.57 10.66 0.90
N ILE A 247 16.31 11.10 0.95
CA ILE A 247 15.34 10.59 1.94
C ILE A 247 14.71 9.25 1.51
N ASN A 248 14.97 8.77 0.29
CA ASN A 248 14.48 7.48 -0.19
C ASN A 248 12.95 7.31 -0.07
N LEU A 249 12.16 8.31 -0.44
CA LEU A 249 10.69 8.19 -0.41
C LEU A 249 10.22 7.11 -1.39
N GLY A 250 9.29 6.23 -0.98
CA GLY A 250 8.89 5.08 -1.79
C GLY A 250 9.53 3.76 -1.35
N ARG A 251 10.20 3.74 -0.19
CA ARG A 251 10.71 2.50 0.42
C ARG A 251 9.62 1.53 0.86
N SER A 252 8.47 2.04 1.27
CA SER A 252 7.27 1.25 1.52
C SER A 252 6.04 2.05 1.13
N VAL A 253 5.00 1.35 0.73
CA VAL A 253 3.75 1.92 0.23
C VAL A 253 2.56 1.14 0.74
N ALA A 254 1.43 1.82 0.87
CA ALA A 254 0.14 1.21 1.13
C ALA A 254 -0.96 2.00 0.41
N ILE A 255 -1.99 1.33 -0.09
CA ILE A 255 -3.14 1.97 -0.72
C ILE A 255 -4.42 1.49 -0.06
N ALA A 256 -5.42 2.36 0.04
CA ALA A 256 -6.72 1.99 0.58
C ALA A 256 -7.33 0.85 -0.27
N PRO A 257 -7.80 -0.24 0.36
CA PRO A 257 -8.33 -1.38 -0.37
C PRO A 257 -9.59 -1.00 -1.17
N THR A 258 -10.43 -0.12 -0.64
CA THR A 258 -11.67 0.32 -1.31
C THR A 258 -11.56 1.74 -1.85
N ASN A 259 -12.04 1.96 -3.08
CA ASN A 259 -12.15 3.24 -3.80
C ASN A 259 -10.81 3.96 -4.10
N GLY A 260 -9.67 3.47 -3.60
CA GLY A 260 -8.35 4.04 -3.83
C GLY A 260 -8.25 5.52 -3.44
N ALA A 261 -9.07 6.00 -2.51
CA ALA A 261 -9.13 7.43 -2.16
C ALA A 261 -7.87 7.91 -1.42
N PHE A 262 -7.15 6.98 -0.77
CA PHE A 262 -5.95 7.27 0.01
C PHE A 262 -4.80 6.34 -0.36
N SER A 263 -3.60 6.91 -0.38
CA SER A 263 -2.33 6.20 -0.50
C SER A 263 -1.36 6.68 0.58
N ILE A 264 -0.44 5.83 1.00
CA ILE A 264 0.64 6.17 1.92
C ILE A 264 1.94 5.79 1.25
N VAL A 265 2.92 6.70 1.30
CA VAL A 265 4.29 6.46 0.84
C VAL A 265 5.21 6.80 2.00
N SER A 266 6.17 5.94 2.30
CA SER A 266 7.12 6.18 3.40
C SER A 266 8.54 6.39 2.90
N ALA A 267 9.32 7.11 3.71
CA ALA A 267 10.72 7.43 3.49
C ALA A 267 11.58 6.93 4.65
N GLU A 268 12.80 6.51 4.33
CA GLU A 268 13.86 6.38 5.32
C GLU A 268 14.56 7.74 5.44
N THR A 269 14.37 8.47 6.53
CA THR A 269 15.22 9.63 6.78
C THR A 269 16.69 9.23 6.69
N PRO A 270 17.59 10.08 6.16
CA PRO A 270 19.00 9.73 6.03
C PRO A 270 19.54 9.26 7.39
N THR A 271 20.43 8.28 7.34
CA THR A 271 21.12 7.61 8.45
C THR A 271 21.03 8.36 9.79
N GLY A 272 20.20 7.85 10.71
CA GLY A 272 20.06 8.36 12.09
C GLY A 272 18.72 9.02 12.44
N GLY A 273 17.81 9.25 11.47
CA GLY A 273 16.48 9.81 11.74
C GLY A 273 15.37 8.78 12.02
N LEU A 274 14.19 9.26 12.41
CA LEU A 274 12.95 8.48 12.50
C LEU A 274 12.33 8.40 11.10
N GLY A 275 12.10 7.20 10.57
CA GLY A 275 11.39 7.02 9.29
C GLY A 275 10.05 7.77 9.27
N SER A 276 9.64 8.25 8.09
CA SER A 276 8.46 9.11 7.93
C SER A 276 7.44 8.46 6.99
N ALA A 277 6.16 8.64 7.28
CA ALA A 277 5.05 8.19 6.43
C ALA A 277 4.24 9.41 5.97
N TYR A 278 3.93 9.44 4.68
CA TYR A 278 3.27 10.54 4.01
C TYR A 278 1.94 10.03 3.44
N PRO A 279 0.79 10.38 4.05
CA PRO A 279 -0.53 10.04 3.52
C PRO A 279 -0.92 11.02 2.41
N PHE A 280 -1.55 10.51 1.37
CA PHE A 280 -2.03 11.24 0.22
C PHE A 280 -3.50 10.93 0.02
N GLU A 281 -4.31 11.97 -0.19
CA GLU A 281 -5.72 11.86 -0.58
C GLU A 281 -5.84 12.28 -2.05
N TYR A 282 -6.60 11.52 -2.83
CA TYR A 282 -6.92 11.89 -4.21
C TYR A 282 -8.25 12.60 -4.26
N ARG A 283 -8.24 13.89 -4.60
CA ARG A 283 -9.46 14.67 -4.84
C ARG A 283 -9.64 14.92 -6.32
N SER A 284 -10.83 14.65 -6.84
CA SER A 284 -11.26 15.13 -8.15
C SER A 284 -11.74 16.57 -8.01
N ALA A 285 -11.09 17.53 -8.67
CA ALA A 285 -11.64 18.88 -8.76
C ALA A 285 -12.99 18.85 -9.50
N GLU A 286 -14.06 19.36 -8.88
CA GLU A 286 -15.27 19.74 -9.60
C GLU A 286 -14.92 20.96 -10.47
N VAL A 287 -14.87 20.77 -11.79
CA VAL A 287 -14.74 21.89 -12.73
C VAL A 287 -16.11 22.53 -12.83
N GLY A 288 -16.21 23.82 -12.49
CA GLY A 288 -17.45 24.58 -12.64
C GLY A 288 -17.99 24.46 -14.05
N THR A 289 -19.21 23.95 -14.19
CA THR A 289 -19.92 23.89 -15.47
C THR A 289 -20.66 25.21 -15.67
N GLY A 290 -20.08 26.16 -16.41
CA GLY A 290 -20.80 27.38 -16.79
C GLY A 290 -20.00 28.29 -17.70
N ASP A 291 -20.67 28.81 -18.74
CA ASP A 291 -20.15 29.71 -19.79
C ASP A 291 -19.71 31.11 -19.29
N ASP A 292 -19.52 31.28 -17.98
CA ASP A 292 -19.04 32.49 -17.37
C ASP A 292 -17.76 32.13 -16.62
N ASN A 293 -16.65 32.84 -16.88
CA ASN A 293 -15.33 32.68 -16.25
C ASN A 293 -15.39 32.70 -14.70
N VAL A 294 -15.88 31.63 -14.08
CA VAL A 294 -15.62 31.31 -12.69
C VAL A 294 -14.26 30.66 -12.70
N SER A 295 -13.23 31.46 -12.41
CA SER A 295 -11.94 30.91 -12.02
C SER A 295 -12.21 29.92 -10.90
N GLY A 296 -11.93 28.65 -11.15
CA GLY A 296 -11.72 27.68 -10.07
C GLY A 296 -10.70 28.25 -9.08
N PRO A 297 -10.66 27.74 -7.83
CA PRO A 297 -9.80 28.31 -6.80
C PRO A 297 -8.39 28.50 -7.34
N ALA A 298 -7.93 29.76 -7.37
CA ALA A 298 -6.57 30.07 -7.73
C ALA A 298 -5.65 29.30 -6.78
N TRP A 299 -4.65 28.63 -7.34
CA TRP A 299 -3.59 27.97 -6.59
C TRP A 299 -3.02 28.96 -5.57
N GLY A 300 -3.16 28.67 -4.27
CA GLY A 300 -2.31 29.31 -3.26
C GLY A 300 -2.93 29.92 -2.01
N VAL A 301 -4.24 29.86 -1.74
CA VAL A 301 -4.73 30.27 -0.41
C VAL A 301 -4.78 29.07 0.52
N LEU A 302 -3.75 28.92 1.35
CA LEU A 302 -3.71 27.98 2.46
C LEU A 302 -4.19 28.69 3.74
N ASP A 303 -4.94 28.00 4.59
CA ASP A 303 -5.28 28.47 5.92
C ASP A 303 -4.05 28.43 6.85
N SER A 304 -4.21 28.88 8.10
CA SER A 304 -3.15 28.88 9.11
C SER A 304 -2.60 27.48 9.45
N ASN A 305 -3.25 26.42 8.97
CA ASN A 305 -2.88 25.02 9.16
C ASN A 305 -2.34 24.39 7.86
N GLY A 306 -2.18 25.16 6.77
CA GLY A 306 -1.68 24.66 5.50
C GLY A 306 -2.73 23.95 4.64
N HIS A 307 -4.02 24.08 4.94
CA HIS A 307 -5.11 23.50 4.14
C HIS A 307 -5.58 24.46 3.05
N PRO A 308 -5.90 23.99 1.84
CA PRO A 308 -6.53 24.83 0.81
C PRO A 308 -7.87 25.40 1.29
N VAL A 309 -8.03 26.73 1.24
CA VAL A 309 -9.28 27.40 1.62
C VAL A 309 -10.29 27.31 0.47
N VAL A 310 -11.44 26.68 0.71
CA VAL A 310 -12.58 26.71 -0.22
C VAL A 310 -13.36 28.00 0.02
N GLY A 311 -13.42 28.88 -1.01
CA GLY A 311 -14.40 29.95 -1.11
C GLY A 311 -14.40 30.98 0.03
N GLY A 312 -13.48 31.94 -0.01
CA GLY A 312 -13.42 33.08 0.93
C GLY A 312 -13.52 34.47 0.30
N GLY A 313 -13.91 34.57 -0.98
CA GLY A 313 -14.11 35.85 -1.65
C GLY A 313 -15.59 36.17 -1.79
N THR A 314 -16.07 37.22 -1.13
CA THR A 314 -17.37 37.84 -1.44
C THR A 314 -17.47 38.09 -2.95
N PRO A 315 -18.58 37.70 -3.64
CA PRO A 315 -18.76 37.98 -5.05
C PRO A 315 -18.68 39.49 -5.31
N GLY A 316 -17.69 39.93 -6.08
CA GLY A 316 -17.63 41.30 -6.57
C GLY A 316 -18.79 41.52 -7.55
N THR A 317 -19.80 42.29 -7.15
CA THR A 317 -20.85 42.76 -8.06
C THR A 317 -20.22 43.68 -9.09
N GLY A 318 -20.27 43.27 -10.36
CA GLY A 318 -19.82 44.10 -11.47
C GLY A 318 -20.54 45.45 -11.51
N SER A 319 -19.78 46.51 -11.75
CA SER A 319 -20.30 47.77 -12.28
C SER A 319 -19.47 48.14 -13.50
N GLY A 320 -20.13 48.21 -14.65
CA GLY A 320 -19.54 48.47 -15.96
C GLY A 320 -19.01 49.90 -16.15
N GLY A 321 -18.27 50.10 -17.24
CA GLY A 321 -17.75 51.40 -17.65
C GLY A 321 -16.78 51.36 -18.83
N THR A 322 -17.35 51.20 -20.04
CA THR A 322 -16.96 51.81 -21.34
C THR A 322 -15.48 52.00 -21.73
N GLY A 323 -15.10 51.46 -22.90
CA GLY A 323 -14.24 52.21 -23.84
C GLY A 323 -13.27 51.43 -24.75
N GLY A 324 -13.77 50.95 -25.91
CA GLY A 324 -13.11 51.12 -27.22
C GLY A 324 -12.01 50.14 -27.69
N GLY A 325 -12.27 49.47 -28.83
CA GLY A 325 -11.21 48.98 -29.73
C GLY A 325 -11.50 47.67 -30.47
N ILE A 326 -12.12 47.76 -31.65
CA ILE A 326 -12.52 46.66 -32.55
C ILE A 326 -11.43 46.39 -33.59
N ALA A 327 -10.98 45.13 -33.73
CA ALA A 327 -10.55 44.44 -34.97
C ALA A 327 -10.01 43.04 -34.58
N GLY A 328 -10.42 41.90 -35.12
CA GLY A 328 -11.32 41.59 -36.22
C GLY A 328 -11.90 40.18 -36.04
N GLY A 329 -13.07 39.95 -36.63
CA GLY A 329 -13.78 38.68 -36.58
C GLY A 329 -13.12 37.61 -37.45
N GLY A 330 -12.97 36.42 -36.87
CA GLY A 330 -12.93 35.14 -37.57
C GLY A 330 -14.09 34.30 -37.09
N ALA A 331 -14.95 33.87 -38.02
CA ALA A 331 -16.04 32.93 -37.78
C ALA A 331 -15.49 31.54 -37.35
N PRO A 332 -16.29 30.70 -36.65
CA PRO A 332 -15.81 29.56 -35.90
C PRO A 332 -15.46 28.39 -36.81
N SER A 333 -14.27 27.80 -36.65
CA SER A 333 -13.91 26.51 -37.25
C SER A 333 -13.81 25.46 -36.15
N GLY A 334 -14.52 24.35 -36.36
CA GLY A 334 -14.81 23.31 -35.37
C GLY A 334 -13.64 22.45 -34.88
N GLY A 335 -13.98 21.67 -33.84
CA GLY A 335 -13.10 20.76 -33.10
C GLY A 335 -12.40 21.53 -31.98
N ILE A 336 -12.66 21.28 -30.70
CA ILE A 336 -12.52 20.01 -30.00
C ILE A 336 -13.51 20.01 -28.82
N THR A 337 -14.46 19.08 -28.82
CA THR A 337 -15.18 18.70 -27.60
C THR A 337 -14.27 17.80 -26.78
N SER A 338 -13.51 18.38 -25.86
CA SER A 338 -12.97 17.65 -24.71
C SER A 338 -12.88 18.64 -23.55
N GLY A 339 -13.85 18.58 -22.65
CA GLY A 339 -13.76 19.31 -21.38
C GLY A 339 -12.51 18.89 -20.60
N PRO A 340 -11.91 19.78 -19.80
CA PRO A 340 -10.74 19.45 -19.00
C PRO A 340 -11.13 18.39 -17.96
N GLY A 341 -10.44 17.25 -18.00
CA GLY A 341 -10.64 16.14 -17.07
C GLY A 341 -10.31 16.53 -15.62
N ALA A 342 -10.95 15.82 -14.68
CA ALA A 342 -10.75 16.00 -13.25
C ALA A 342 -9.25 16.01 -12.88
N ILE A 343 -8.78 17.15 -12.36
CA ILE A 343 -7.41 17.25 -11.84
C ILE A 343 -7.40 16.53 -10.50
N THR A 344 -6.51 15.54 -10.37
CA THR A 344 -6.24 14.89 -9.09
C THR A 344 -4.99 15.51 -8.48
N LEU A 345 -5.16 16.21 -7.37
CA LEU A 345 -4.05 16.81 -6.63
C LEU A 345 -3.76 15.96 -5.39
N PRO A 346 -2.56 15.37 -5.27
CA PRO A 346 -2.12 14.82 -3.99
C PRO A 346 -2.06 15.99 -3.00
N LEU A 347 -2.81 15.91 -1.90
CA LEU A 347 -2.68 16.89 -0.83
C LEU A 347 -1.27 16.85 -0.25
N LEU A 348 -0.86 17.98 0.35
CA LEU A 348 0.33 18.01 1.18
C LEU A 348 0.23 16.88 2.22
N PRO A 349 1.21 15.97 2.28
CA PRO A 349 1.15 14.86 3.19
C PRO A 349 1.13 15.35 4.62
N ILE A 350 0.16 14.86 5.37
CA ILE A 350 0.09 15.10 6.81
C ILE A 350 1.20 14.26 7.44
N ILE A 351 2.32 14.89 7.80
CA ILE A 351 3.32 14.25 8.65
C ILE A 351 2.69 14.11 10.02
N LYS A 352 2.02 12.98 10.27
CA LYS A 352 1.78 12.56 11.65
C LYS A 352 3.14 12.16 12.19
N ASN A 353 3.67 12.97 13.10
CA ASN A 353 4.69 12.48 14.01
C ASN A 353 3.98 11.44 14.89
N TRP A 354 4.07 10.16 14.51
CA TRP A 354 3.56 9.04 15.30
C TRP A 354 4.32 8.88 16.64
N GLY A 355 5.26 9.79 16.93
CA GLY A 355 6.12 9.74 18.08
C GLY A 355 7.10 8.58 17.99
N ILE A 356 7.83 8.38 19.07
CA ILE A 356 8.51 7.11 19.32
C ILE A 356 7.49 6.22 20.04
N ILE A 357 7.20 5.02 19.51
CA ILE A 357 6.41 4.02 20.25
C ILE A 357 7.23 3.62 21.47
N LYS A 358 6.86 4.14 22.65
CA LYS A 358 7.52 3.81 23.91
C LYS A 358 6.97 2.47 24.42
N GLY A 359 7.68 1.38 24.17
CA GLY A 359 7.43 0.12 24.88
C GLY A 359 7.59 0.30 26.38
N SER A 360 6.88 -0.48 27.18
CA SER A 360 7.04 -0.49 28.64
C SER A 360 7.22 -1.91 29.13
N ALA A 361 8.21 -2.13 30.01
CA ALA A 361 8.33 -3.37 30.77
C ALA A 361 7.84 -3.10 32.20
N VAL A 362 7.04 -4.01 32.73
CA VAL A 362 6.50 -3.93 34.09
C VAL A 362 7.15 -5.02 34.94
N ALA A 363 7.60 -4.66 36.15
CA ALA A 363 8.09 -5.58 37.16
C ALA A 363 7.18 -5.49 38.39
N LEU A 364 6.77 -6.66 38.89
CA LEU A 364 5.87 -6.77 40.05
C LEU A 364 6.62 -7.36 41.24
N SER A 365 6.37 -6.80 42.43
CA SER A 365 6.78 -7.37 43.72
C SER A 365 5.61 -7.30 44.69
N GLY A 366 4.84 -8.40 44.75
CA GLY A 366 3.47 -8.36 45.26
C GLY A 366 2.65 -7.34 44.49
N ASN A 367 1.92 -6.46 45.19
CA ASN A 367 1.16 -5.38 44.56
C ASN A 367 2.01 -4.17 44.16
N ASN A 368 3.32 -4.15 44.44
CA ASN A 368 4.16 -3.04 44.00
C ASN A 368 4.46 -3.17 42.51
N VAL A 369 4.20 -2.10 41.76
CA VAL A 369 4.42 -2.03 40.33
C VAL A 369 5.60 -1.09 40.07
N SER A 370 6.59 -1.60 39.36
CA SER A 370 7.66 -0.79 38.79
C SER A 370 7.58 -0.84 37.28
N ILE A 371 7.87 0.29 36.63
CA ILE A 371 7.80 0.40 35.18
C ILE A 371 9.14 0.90 34.64
N MET A 372 9.54 0.32 33.52
CA MET A 372 10.67 0.75 32.72
C MET A 372 10.12 1.16 31.36
N GLN A 373 10.23 2.44 31.02
CA GLN A 373 9.95 2.92 29.67
C GLN A 373 11.16 2.67 28.77
N THR A 374 10.90 2.12 27.59
CA THR A 374 11.88 1.95 26.52
C THR A 374 11.33 2.67 25.28
N ASP A 375 12.18 3.42 24.60
CA ASP A 375 11.87 4.05 23.32
C ASP A 375 12.40 3.20 22.14
N GLY A 376 12.89 2.00 22.43
CA GLY A 376 13.43 1.05 21.46
C GLY A 376 14.72 1.51 20.76
N LYS A 377 15.34 2.64 21.14
CA LYS A 377 16.40 3.27 20.33
C LYS A 377 17.67 3.70 21.08
N GLN A 378 17.75 3.65 22.40
CA GLN A 378 18.92 4.18 23.10
C GLN A 378 20.09 3.18 23.19
N VAL A 379 21.05 3.29 22.29
CA VAL A 379 22.41 2.79 22.50
C VAL A 379 23.11 3.76 23.46
N GLY A 380 23.42 3.32 24.69
CA GLY A 380 24.27 4.07 25.64
C GLY A 380 23.56 4.64 26.88
N ASN A 381 22.23 4.63 26.95
CA ASN A 381 21.46 4.99 28.15
C ASN A 381 20.62 3.78 28.56
N LYS A 382 21.03 3.06 29.61
CA LYS A 382 20.33 1.84 30.05
C LYS A 382 18.97 2.24 30.65
N PRO A 383 17.83 1.80 30.08
CA PRO A 383 16.54 2.05 30.70
C PRO A 383 16.51 1.40 32.10
N SER A 384 15.85 2.05 33.05
CA SER A 384 15.80 1.61 34.45
C SER A 384 14.38 1.60 35.01
N PHE A 385 14.07 0.56 35.76
CA PHE A 385 12.81 0.46 36.50
C PHE A 385 12.70 1.61 37.51
N GLY A 386 11.57 2.31 37.47
CA GLY A 386 11.14 3.20 38.54
C GLY A 386 9.90 2.64 39.21
N LYS A 387 9.81 2.77 40.53
CA LYS A 387 8.58 2.46 41.26
C LYS A 387 7.46 3.38 40.77
N LEU A 388 6.37 2.80 40.28
CA LEU A 388 5.21 3.54 39.77
C LEU A 388 4.15 3.70 40.87
N GLY A 389 3.85 2.61 41.58
CA GLY A 389 2.80 2.62 42.58
C GLY A 389 2.53 1.25 43.19
N LYS A 390 1.41 1.14 43.89
CA LYS A 390 0.91 -0.12 44.44
C LYS A 390 -0.50 -0.35 43.93
N LEU A 391 -0.76 -1.52 43.36
CA LEU A 391 -2.10 -1.93 42.97
C LEU A 391 -3.03 -1.94 44.20
N PRO A 392 -4.33 -1.64 44.03
CA PRO A 392 -5.33 -1.80 45.07
C PRO A 392 -5.30 -3.20 45.70
N ALA A 393 -5.81 -3.34 46.92
CA ALA A 393 -5.95 -4.65 47.53
C ALA A 393 -6.87 -5.53 46.68
N GLY A 394 -6.52 -6.81 46.51
CA GLY A 394 -7.27 -7.76 45.67
C GLY A 394 -7.11 -7.57 44.16
N ALA A 395 -6.55 -6.45 43.70
CA ALA A 395 -6.31 -6.21 42.28
C ALA A 395 -5.17 -7.07 41.73
N ARG A 396 -5.32 -7.51 40.49
CA ARG A 396 -4.35 -8.31 39.74
C ARG A 396 -3.88 -7.57 38.50
N TYR A 397 -2.56 -7.57 38.30
CA TYR A 397 -1.98 -7.05 37.07
C TYR A 397 -2.41 -7.91 35.89
N VAL A 398 -2.74 -7.26 34.78
CA VAL A 398 -3.16 -7.92 33.55
C VAL A 398 -2.14 -7.68 32.44
N GLY A 399 -1.66 -6.45 32.29
CA GLY A 399 -0.75 -6.12 31.20
C GLY A 399 -0.37 -4.65 31.13
N CYS A 400 0.22 -4.25 30.02
CA CYS A 400 0.49 -2.85 29.73
C CYS A 400 0.21 -2.51 28.27
N GLY A 401 -0.28 -1.30 28.02
CA GLY A 401 -0.62 -0.80 26.69
C GLY A 401 -1.07 0.65 26.75
N ASP A 402 -1.03 1.37 25.64
CA ASP A 402 -1.48 2.78 25.57
C ASP A 402 -3.01 2.82 25.46
N MET A 403 -3.69 3.05 26.59
CA MET A 403 -5.16 2.97 26.69
C MET A 403 -5.84 4.33 26.46
N ASN A 404 -5.06 5.41 26.44
CA ASN A 404 -5.57 6.78 26.39
C ASN A 404 -5.04 7.57 25.16
N GLY A 405 -4.15 6.98 24.36
CA GLY A 405 -3.58 7.56 23.15
C GLY A 405 -2.46 8.58 23.39
N ASP A 406 -1.86 8.59 24.58
CA ASP A 406 -0.79 9.53 24.96
C ASP A 406 0.63 9.04 24.62
N MET A 407 0.74 7.90 23.92
CA MET A 407 1.99 7.26 23.50
C MET A 407 2.88 6.78 24.65
N SER A 408 2.30 6.55 25.84
CA SER A 408 2.98 5.99 27.01
C SER A 408 2.21 4.76 27.52
N GLY A 409 2.84 3.57 27.51
CA GLY A 409 2.13 2.34 27.89
C GLY A 409 1.59 2.35 29.33
N ASP A 410 0.29 2.41 29.53
CA ASP A 410 -0.39 2.37 30.82
C ASP A 410 -0.31 1.00 31.49
N VAL A 411 -0.51 0.96 32.81
CA VAL A 411 -0.58 -0.31 33.56
C VAL A 411 -2.03 -0.73 33.68
N LEU A 412 -2.34 -1.91 33.13
CA LEU A 412 -3.65 -2.53 33.09
C LEU A 412 -3.79 -3.53 34.25
N PHE A 413 -4.91 -3.47 34.96
CA PHE A 413 -5.20 -4.36 36.07
C PHE A 413 -6.70 -4.57 36.21
N VAL A 414 -7.09 -5.69 36.81
CA VAL A 414 -8.48 -5.96 37.21
C VAL A 414 -8.57 -5.79 38.72
N ASP A 415 -9.57 -5.06 39.19
CA ASP A 415 -9.81 -4.87 40.63
C ASP A 415 -10.52 -6.08 41.27
N ASP A 416 -10.77 -5.98 42.57
CA ASP A 416 -11.44 -7.01 43.37
C ASP A 416 -12.94 -7.17 43.07
N HIS A 417 -13.49 -6.36 42.16
CA HIS A 417 -14.87 -6.42 41.68
C HIS A 417 -14.95 -6.88 40.21
N GLU A 418 -13.88 -7.47 39.68
CA GLU A 418 -13.75 -7.89 38.27
C GLU A 418 -13.92 -6.72 37.27
N VAL A 419 -13.54 -5.50 37.65
CA VAL A 419 -13.53 -4.35 36.74
C VAL A 419 -12.13 -4.14 36.17
N LEU A 420 -12.04 -4.15 34.84
CA LEU A 420 -10.82 -3.83 34.10
C LEU A 420 -10.54 -2.33 34.15
N ARG A 421 -9.35 -1.96 34.60
CA ARG A 421 -8.91 -0.58 34.82
C ARG A 421 -7.50 -0.37 34.31
N TYR A 422 -7.12 0.89 34.10
CA TYR A 422 -5.73 1.27 33.91
C TYR A 422 -5.33 2.48 34.73
N TRP A 423 -4.04 2.60 35.01
CA TRP A 423 -3.45 3.84 35.53
C TRP A 423 -3.08 4.75 34.38
N LYS A 424 -3.80 5.86 34.22
CA LYS A 424 -3.35 6.99 33.41
C LYS A 424 -2.14 7.60 34.08
N ARG A 425 -1.04 7.78 33.34
CA ARG A 425 0.24 8.19 33.90
C ARG A 425 0.93 9.28 33.11
N ASP A 426 1.82 9.98 33.78
CA ASP A 426 2.87 10.77 33.15
C ASP A 426 4.22 10.22 33.59
N ALA A 427 4.92 9.57 32.64
CA ALA A 427 6.14 8.83 32.90
C ALA A 427 6.03 7.87 34.11
N LYS A 428 6.72 8.17 35.22
CA LYS A 428 6.76 7.32 36.44
C LYS A 428 5.72 7.71 37.50
N LYS A 429 4.75 8.56 37.16
CA LYS A 429 3.73 9.06 38.09
C LYS A 429 2.34 8.64 37.63
N VAL A 430 1.57 8.01 38.52
CA VAL A 430 0.13 7.77 38.31
C VAL A 430 -0.61 9.09 38.50
N LEU A 431 -1.41 9.47 37.52
CA LEU A 431 -2.26 10.66 37.56
C LEU A 431 -3.65 10.31 38.04
N GLU A 432 -4.24 9.26 37.46
CA GLU A 432 -5.62 8.87 37.68
C GLU A 432 -5.83 7.37 37.42
N VAL A 433 -6.84 6.78 38.06
CA VAL A 433 -7.29 5.42 37.78
C VAL A 433 -8.51 5.48 36.88
N MET A 434 -8.38 4.94 35.67
CA MET A 434 -9.43 4.93 34.66
C MET A 434 -10.13 3.59 34.62
N THR A 435 -11.44 3.61 34.43
CA THR A 435 -12.26 2.41 34.25
C THR A 435 -12.42 2.12 32.76
N ILE A 436 -12.23 0.86 32.36
CA ILE A 436 -12.52 0.38 31.01
C ILE A 436 -13.93 -0.23 31.00
N ASP A 437 -14.09 -1.40 31.62
CA ASP A 437 -15.37 -2.11 31.70
C ASP A 437 -15.35 -3.21 32.77
N THR A 438 -16.50 -3.76 33.11
CA THR A 438 -16.64 -4.93 34.00
C THR A 438 -16.47 -6.21 33.19
N LEU A 439 -15.67 -7.17 33.68
CA LEU A 439 -15.50 -8.45 33.00
C LEU A 439 -16.80 -9.27 33.06
N PRO A 440 -17.18 -9.92 31.95
CA PRO A 440 -18.28 -10.87 31.96
C PRO A 440 -18.00 -12.04 32.91
N VAL A 441 -19.06 -12.60 33.49
CA VAL A 441 -18.94 -13.74 34.43
C VAL A 441 -18.21 -14.91 33.75
N GLY A 442 -17.14 -15.39 34.39
CA GLY A 442 -16.34 -16.51 33.91
C GLY A 442 -15.25 -16.15 32.90
N PHE A 443 -15.07 -14.87 32.57
CA PHE A 443 -14.00 -14.39 31.71
C PHE A 443 -12.84 -13.83 32.54
N ASP A 444 -11.62 -14.06 32.07
CA ASP A 444 -10.42 -13.46 32.61
C ASP A 444 -9.83 -12.46 31.60
N ALA A 445 -9.15 -11.44 32.09
CA ALA A 445 -8.43 -10.47 31.26
C ALA A 445 -7.00 -10.96 31.04
N ILE A 446 -6.59 -11.05 29.78
CA ILE A 446 -5.24 -11.41 29.35
C ILE A 446 -4.77 -10.38 28.31
N THR A 447 -3.48 -10.05 28.28
CA THR A 447 -2.86 -9.13 27.30
C THR A 447 -1.72 -9.78 26.55
#